data_AF-A0A085WQF6-F1
#
_entry.id   AF-A0A085WQF6-F1
#
_cell.length_a   1.000
_cell.length_b   1.000
_cell.length_c   1.000
_cell.angle_alpha   90.00
_cell.angle_beta   90.00
_cell.angle_gamma   90.00
#
_symmetry.space_group_name_H-M   'P 1'
#
loop_
_entity.id
_entity.type
_entity.pdbx_description
1 polymer ?
#
loop_
_entity_poly.entity_id
_entity_poly.type
_entity_poly.pdbx_seq_one_letter_code
_entity_poly.pdbx_strand_id
1 'polypeptide(L)'
;MASPQKTNETAERSADPVIREKVDLARNFTFQLLKGIKQIGMYRHNEAKYPEFLAPALSALTEYTEKHGPLSLKVEQQNFLLHNEPLFSEDTPLSYKFFRDGIRQLIFRPGVTQQEMVTFTMIALSEPERGAEDALAQLWKASMEHVEYVVVEGFSVDGASEEEVAVEVDKVVSYLYSRLQTNSEDYLRFARVSADDLDAQLEGVEQIRGVLVEGTYASDSLKAKLQKEIEEEETARLFPKLVSAIFQVVEGGVDDVGLLEEIFVQLLDAMLIQDDYGTINQMVLKLRALSQREDNLDGPIARLLAYFIQKMADEQRLNRLGESLKRTRPKNPADITRYLQVLDEHAIIPLLTVLETIEVPENRLLLCDVLASFAKNRPDPFVIRLQADRPQTVRDMVYILEKSQHPERIKLFGTVLKGKNLVVKLEVMSIIALGHSAESRKLFAELLHDPVSQVRMQAAKLLPEFDPEKAYIDVLRVIRASDFEKKTADERAAFYSALGSTGVPNAFTFLTQILSAKPSLLSKKKVMDDKLVAILGLAGACNIHAYKVLQGVVEDKSQPVEVLTAARKAMYQTKKALFGDAAPVEEA
;
A
#
# COMPACT_ATOMS: atom_id res chain seq x y z
N MET A 1 -40.18 -31.96 -6.17
CA MET A 1 -39.54 -32.15 -4.86
C MET A 1 -38.15 -31.53 -4.95
N ALA A 2 -38.03 -30.26 -4.57
CA ALA A 2 -36.78 -29.52 -4.60
C ALA A 2 -36.17 -29.54 -3.19
N SER A 3 -34.90 -29.93 -3.11
CA SER A 3 -34.13 -29.91 -1.86
C SER A 3 -33.51 -28.52 -1.67
N PRO A 4 -33.52 -27.92 -0.45
CA PRO A 4 -32.98 -26.59 -0.23
C PRO A 4 -31.44 -26.58 -0.16
N GLN A 5 -30.84 -25.60 -0.83
CA GLN A 5 -29.43 -25.23 -0.71
C GLN A 5 -29.11 -24.75 0.71
N LYS A 6 -28.03 -25.28 1.28
CA LYS A 6 -27.41 -24.81 2.51
C LYS A 6 -26.67 -23.51 2.23
N THR A 7 -27.11 -22.42 2.85
CA THR A 7 -26.32 -21.20 3.06
C THR A 7 -25.34 -21.44 4.20
N ASN A 8 -24.05 -21.18 3.94
CA ASN A 8 -22.99 -21.19 4.94
C ASN A 8 -23.15 -19.99 5.88
N GLU A 9 -23.71 -20.22 7.06
CA GLU A 9 -23.47 -19.41 8.25
C GLU A 9 -22.09 -19.75 8.80
N THR A 10 -21.19 -18.75 8.89
CA THR A 10 -20.32 -18.40 10.05
C THR A 10 -19.16 -17.53 9.56
N ALA A 11 -19.35 -16.20 9.59
CA ALA A 11 -18.23 -15.28 9.77
C ALA A 11 -18.01 -15.14 11.28
N GLU A 12 -16.77 -15.37 11.72
CA GLU A 12 -16.33 -15.33 13.10
C GLU A 12 -16.70 -13.98 13.74
N ARG A 13 -17.61 -14.01 14.73
CA ARG A 13 -17.95 -12.85 15.57
C ARG A 13 -16.70 -12.43 16.33
N SER A 14 -16.35 -11.13 16.27
CA SER A 14 -15.18 -10.59 16.98
C SER A 14 -15.29 -10.87 18.48
N ALA A 15 -14.22 -11.41 19.08
CA ALA A 15 -14.19 -11.93 20.45
C ALA A 15 -13.94 -10.85 21.54
N ASP A 16 -13.83 -9.57 21.16
CA ASP A 16 -13.55 -8.47 22.09
C ASP A 16 -14.86 -7.79 22.54
N PRO A 17 -15.18 -7.80 23.87
CA PRO A 17 -16.35 -7.13 24.42
C PRO A 17 -16.48 -5.65 24.03
N VAL A 18 -15.36 -4.94 23.84
CA VAL A 18 -15.34 -3.52 23.48
C VAL A 18 -15.75 -3.30 22.03
N ILE A 19 -15.32 -4.17 21.11
CA ILE A 19 -15.69 -4.09 19.70
C ILE A 19 -17.17 -4.39 19.53
N ARG A 20 -17.67 -5.41 20.23
CA ARG A 20 -19.09 -5.77 20.21
C ARG A 20 -19.99 -4.61 20.68
N GLU A 21 -19.60 -3.96 21.77
CA GLU A 21 -20.32 -2.78 22.29
C GLU A 21 -20.36 -1.63 21.26
N LYS A 22 -19.23 -1.32 20.62
CA LYS A 22 -19.17 -0.30 19.55
C LYS A 22 -20.12 -0.64 18.40
N VAL A 23 -20.06 -1.88 17.92
CA VAL A 23 -20.90 -2.30 16.79
C VAL A 23 -22.39 -2.27 17.17
N ASP A 24 -22.76 -2.70 18.37
CA ASP A 24 -24.16 -2.69 18.81
C ASP A 24 -24.72 -1.26 18.95
N LEU A 25 -23.92 -0.31 19.44
CA LEU A 25 -24.29 1.11 19.47
C LEU A 25 -24.40 1.72 18.06
N ALA A 26 -23.47 1.39 17.15
CA ALA A 26 -23.52 1.83 15.76
C ALA A 26 -24.72 1.23 14.99
N ARG A 27 -25.10 -0.03 15.28
CA ARG A 27 -26.33 -0.66 14.79
C ARG A 27 -27.56 0.06 15.28
N ASN A 28 -27.61 0.47 16.55
CA ASN A 28 -28.72 1.25 17.08
C ASN A 28 -28.84 2.59 16.35
N PHE A 29 -27.74 3.32 16.15
CA PHE A 29 -27.74 4.56 15.37
C PHE A 29 -28.29 4.37 13.95
N THR A 30 -27.72 3.43 13.19
CA THR A 30 -28.13 3.16 11.81
C THR A 30 -29.58 2.68 11.70
N PHE A 31 -30.05 1.88 12.67
CA PHE A 31 -31.45 1.47 12.77
C PHE A 31 -32.40 2.66 12.97
N GLN A 32 -32.10 3.56 13.92
CA GLN A 32 -32.92 4.76 14.16
C GLN A 32 -32.88 5.71 12.97
N LEU A 33 -31.73 5.83 12.30
CA LEU A 33 -31.59 6.63 11.08
C LEU A 33 -32.49 6.11 9.95
N LEU A 34 -32.50 4.80 9.69
CA LEU A 34 -33.39 4.20 8.70
C LEU A 34 -34.87 4.39 9.05
N LYS A 35 -35.22 4.31 10.34
CA LYS A 35 -36.58 4.59 10.81
C LYS A 35 -36.98 6.04 10.56
N GLY A 36 -36.09 6.98 10.85
CA GLY A 36 -36.29 8.41 10.55
C GLY A 36 -36.45 8.67 9.06
N ILE A 37 -35.61 8.06 8.22
CA ILE A 37 -35.71 8.10 6.75
C ILE A 37 -37.07 7.59 6.27
N LYS A 38 -37.54 6.44 6.78
CA LYS A 38 -38.87 5.88 6.44
C LYS A 38 -40.00 6.85 6.84
N GLN A 39 -39.92 7.47 8.03
CA GLN A 39 -40.91 8.45 8.49
C GLN A 39 -40.91 9.73 7.64
N ILE A 40 -39.75 10.28 7.30
CA ILE A 40 -39.62 11.41 6.37
C ILE A 40 -40.22 11.05 5.00
N GLY A 41 -39.97 9.83 4.52
CA GLY A 41 -40.57 9.29 3.30
C GLY A 41 -42.10 9.24 3.32
N MET A 42 -42.72 8.91 4.45
CA MET A 42 -44.19 8.88 4.62
C MET A 42 -44.79 10.28 4.80
N TYR A 43 -44.07 11.20 5.45
CA TYR A 43 -44.54 12.54 5.82
C TYR A 43 -43.78 13.66 5.09
N ARG A 44 -43.48 13.48 3.80
CA ARG A 44 -42.70 14.42 2.97
C ARG A 44 -43.25 15.85 2.90
N HIS A 45 -44.52 16.06 3.24
CA HIS A 45 -45.18 17.37 3.22
C HIS A 45 -45.00 18.16 4.53
N ASN A 46 -44.38 17.58 5.56
CA ASN A 46 -44.27 18.16 6.89
C ASN A 46 -42.79 18.31 7.33
N GLU A 47 -42.06 19.15 6.60
CA GLU A 47 -40.61 19.37 6.82
C GLU A 47 -40.28 19.88 8.23
N ALA A 48 -41.21 20.62 8.86
CA ALA A 48 -41.06 21.10 10.23
C ALA A 48 -40.90 19.97 11.27
N LYS A 49 -41.33 18.73 10.94
CA LYS A 49 -41.23 17.57 11.82
C LYS A 49 -40.01 16.66 11.55
N TYR A 50 -39.23 16.91 10.50
CA TYR A 50 -38.02 16.12 10.23
C TYR A 50 -37.03 16.09 11.40
N PRO A 51 -36.79 17.22 12.10
CA PRO A 51 -35.95 17.21 13.30
C PRO A 51 -36.47 16.27 14.40
N GLU A 52 -37.80 16.16 14.57
CA GLU A 52 -38.43 15.25 15.55
C GLU A 52 -38.27 13.78 15.13
N PHE A 53 -38.41 13.47 13.84
CA PHE A 53 -38.24 12.11 13.31
C PHE A 53 -36.81 11.59 13.42
N LEU A 54 -35.82 12.49 13.37
CA LEU A 54 -34.40 12.16 13.45
C LEU A 54 -33.80 12.30 14.85
N ALA A 55 -34.54 12.85 15.82
CA ALA A 55 -34.07 12.97 17.20
C ALA A 55 -33.60 11.63 17.83
N PRO A 56 -34.28 10.48 17.61
CA PRO A 56 -33.78 9.19 18.10
C PRO A 56 -32.44 8.76 17.47
N ALA A 57 -32.22 9.07 16.18
CA ALA A 57 -30.97 8.78 15.50
C ALA A 57 -29.84 9.66 16.03
N LEU A 58 -30.11 10.95 16.22
CA LEU A 58 -29.14 11.87 16.81
C LEU A 58 -28.76 11.45 18.23
N SER A 59 -29.73 11.08 19.08
CA SER A 59 -29.46 10.59 20.44
C SER A 59 -28.57 9.35 20.46
N ALA A 60 -28.82 8.39 19.56
CA ALA A 60 -28.01 7.17 19.45
C ALA A 60 -26.58 7.46 18.94
N LEU A 61 -26.42 8.45 18.05
CA LEU A 61 -25.12 8.91 17.59
C LEU A 61 -24.34 9.62 18.70
N THR A 62 -24.99 10.48 19.48
CA THR A 62 -24.39 11.15 20.63
C THR A 62 -23.91 10.14 21.66
N GLU A 63 -24.74 9.13 21.99
CA GLU A 63 -24.36 8.05 22.91
C GLU A 63 -23.10 7.30 22.45
N TYR A 64 -23.00 7.00 21.15
CA TYR A 64 -21.78 6.40 20.60
C TYR A 64 -20.58 7.35 20.71
N THR A 65 -20.74 8.60 20.28
CA THR A 65 -19.63 9.53 20.11
C THR A 65 -19.06 10.06 21.42
N GLU A 66 -19.88 10.22 22.46
CA GLU A 66 -19.42 10.55 23.81
C GLU A 66 -18.58 9.44 24.43
N LYS A 67 -18.90 8.18 24.13
CA LYS A 67 -18.24 7.02 24.75
C LYS A 67 -17.01 6.54 23.98
N HIS A 68 -17.02 6.63 22.65
CA HIS A 68 -16.00 6.01 21.79
C HIS A 68 -15.32 6.98 20.83
N GLY A 69 -15.67 8.27 20.86
CA GLY A 69 -15.17 9.26 19.92
C GLY A 69 -15.87 9.17 18.54
N PRO A 70 -15.25 9.70 17.47
CA PRO A 70 -15.89 9.76 16.15
C PRO A 70 -16.37 8.39 15.65
N LEU A 71 -17.59 8.33 15.12
CA LEU A 71 -18.13 7.14 14.46
C LEU A 71 -17.67 7.11 13.01
N SER A 72 -16.74 6.20 12.70
CA SER A 72 -16.20 6.02 11.35
C SER A 72 -16.81 4.79 10.68
N LEU A 73 -17.62 5.01 9.64
CA LEU A 73 -18.31 3.98 8.89
C LEU A 73 -17.64 3.78 7.53
N LYS A 74 -17.26 2.53 7.24
CA LYS A 74 -16.87 2.15 5.87
C LYS A 74 -18.12 1.99 5.02
N VAL A 75 -18.12 2.57 3.84
CA VAL A 75 -19.22 2.50 2.87
C VAL A 75 -18.93 1.36 1.89
N GLU A 76 -19.77 0.34 1.92
CA GLU A 76 -19.79 -0.75 0.93
C GLU A 76 -21.06 -0.65 0.06
N GLN A 77 -21.11 -1.40 -1.04
CA GLN A 77 -22.28 -1.38 -1.94
C GLN A 77 -23.59 -1.73 -1.25
N GLN A 78 -23.54 -2.68 -0.29
CA GLN A 78 -24.74 -3.25 0.33
C GLN A 78 -24.94 -2.78 1.78
N ASN A 79 -23.90 -2.31 2.46
CA ASN A 79 -24.00 -1.98 3.88
C ASN A 79 -23.00 -0.91 4.32
N PHE A 80 -23.20 -0.38 5.53
CA PHE A 80 -22.13 0.29 6.25
C PHE A 80 -21.44 -0.71 7.17
N LEU A 81 -20.12 -0.69 7.21
CA LEU A 81 -19.32 -1.56 8.07
C LEU A 81 -18.62 -0.76 9.16
N LEU A 82 -18.60 -1.33 10.37
CA LEU A 82 -17.73 -0.92 11.46
C LEU A 82 -16.99 -2.18 11.95
N HIS A 83 -15.65 -2.14 12.01
CA HIS A 83 -14.85 -3.32 12.37
C HIS A 83 -15.19 -4.58 11.55
N ASN A 84 -15.47 -4.41 10.25
CA ASN A 84 -15.94 -5.45 9.31
C ASN A 84 -17.30 -6.10 9.66
N GLU A 85 -18.04 -5.56 10.63
CA GLU A 85 -19.40 -6.01 10.91
C GLU A 85 -20.44 -5.12 10.22
N PRO A 86 -21.45 -5.71 9.55
CA PRO A 86 -22.53 -4.96 8.92
C PRO A 86 -23.45 -4.33 9.96
N LEU A 87 -23.90 -3.10 9.65
CA LEU A 87 -24.73 -2.29 10.53
C LEU A 87 -26.22 -2.36 10.19
N PHE A 88 -26.59 -2.53 8.92
CA PHE A 88 -27.98 -2.74 8.52
C PHE A 88 -28.37 -4.21 8.58
N SER A 89 -29.53 -4.50 9.17
CA SER A 89 -30.15 -5.83 9.21
C SER A 89 -31.07 -6.11 8.02
N GLU A 90 -31.45 -5.07 7.27
CA GLU A 90 -32.31 -5.12 6.08
C GLU A 90 -31.56 -4.50 4.90
N ASP A 91 -31.82 -4.98 3.68
CA ASP A 91 -31.27 -4.36 2.47
C ASP A 91 -31.79 -2.92 2.33
N THR A 92 -30.87 -1.99 2.10
CA THR A 92 -31.17 -0.57 1.94
C THR A 92 -30.36 0.02 0.79
N PRO A 93 -30.96 0.86 -0.07
CA PRO A 93 -30.23 1.53 -1.15
C PRO A 93 -29.30 2.65 -0.64
N LEU A 94 -29.35 2.96 0.66
CA LEU A 94 -28.62 4.06 1.28
C LEU A 94 -27.10 3.95 1.08
N SER A 95 -26.54 2.77 1.34
CA SER A 95 -25.11 2.48 1.23
C SER A 95 -24.63 2.53 -0.22
N TYR A 96 -25.40 1.91 -1.13
CA TYR A 96 -25.12 1.90 -2.57
C TYR A 96 -25.01 3.31 -3.15
N LYS A 97 -25.85 4.25 -2.73
CA LYS A 97 -25.82 5.63 -3.23
C LYS A 97 -24.47 6.30 -2.96
N PHE A 98 -24.04 6.28 -1.70
CA PHE A 98 -22.74 6.85 -1.33
C PHE A 98 -21.59 6.11 -2.01
N PHE A 99 -21.69 4.78 -2.13
CA PHE A 99 -20.68 3.97 -2.83
C PHE A 99 -20.59 4.33 -4.32
N ARG A 100 -21.72 4.45 -5.02
CA ARG A 100 -21.80 4.84 -6.44
C ARG A 100 -21.17 6.21 -6.66
N ASP A 101 -21.41 7.15 -5.74
CA ASP A 101 -20.92 8.53 -5.82
C ASP A 101 -19.48 8.68 -5.27
N GLY A 102 -18.72 7.58 -5.21
CA GLY A 102 -17.29 7.58 -4.89
C GLY A 102 -16.94 7.70 -3.40
N ILE A 103 -17.93 7.80 -2.51
CA ILE A 103 -17.72 7.91 -1.06
C ILE A 103 -17.45 6.52 -0.50
N ARG A 104 -16.34 6.40 0.23
CA ARG A 104 -15.86 5.12 0.81
C ARG A 104 -15.88 5.13 2.33
N GLN A 105 -15.94 6.31 2.94
CA GLN A 105 -16.03 6.44 4.39
C GLN A 105 -16.88 7.64 4.77
N LEU A 106 -17.66 7.49 5.82
CA LEU A 106 -18.42 8.56 6.48
C LEU A 106 -17.98 8.63 7.94
N ILE A 107 -17.70 9.82 8.43
CA ILE A 107 -17.20 10.03 9.80
C ILE A 107 -18.10 11.06 10.47
N PHE A 108 -18.74 10.66 11.55
CA PHE A 108 -19.55 11.53 12.39
C PHE A 108 -18.74 11.89 13.65
N ARG A 109 -18.41 13.17 13.82
CA ARG A 109 -17.69 13.67 15.00
C ARG A 109 -18.65 13.89 16.18
N PRO A 110 -18.13 13.93 17.42
CA PRO A 110 -18.91 14.45 18.54
C PRO A 110 -19.42 15.85 18.22
N GLY A 111 -20.69 16.13 18.52
CA GLY A 111 -21.28 17.46 18.31
C GLY A 111 -22.21 17.62 17.11
N VAL A 112 -22.47 16.56 16.32
CA VAL A 112 -23.44 16.62 15.21
C VAL A 112 -24.75 17.26 15.66
N THR A 113 -25.16 18.31 14.97
CA THR A 113 -26.37 19.06 15.30
C THR A 113 -27.62 18.42 14.69
N GLN A 114 -28.79 18.79 15.20
CA GLN A 114 -30.07 18.37 14.61
C GLN A 114 -30.22 18.83 13.15
N GLN A 115 -29.67 20.01 12.83
CA GLN A 115 -29.68 20.55 11.47
C GLN A 115 -28.76 19.77 10.53
N GLU A 116 -27.56 19.36 10.98
CA GLU A 116 -26.66 18.51 10.20
C GLU A 116 -27.24 17.11 9.99
N MET A 117 -27.88 16.53 11.00
CA MET A 117 -28.56 15.24 10.87
C MET A 117 -29.67 15.29 9.83
N VAL A 118 -30.48 16.36 9.84
CA VAL A 118 -31.52 16.58 8.81
C VAL A 118 -30.88 16.76 7.44
N THR A 119 -29.86 17.62 7.31
CA THR A 119 -29.15 17.88 6.05
C THR A 119 -28.55 16.60 5.46
N PHE A 120 -27.79 15.84 6.26
CA PHE A 120 -27.24 14.54 5.85
C PHE A 120 -28.34 13.58 5.38
N THR A 121 -29.46 13.52 6.11
CA THR A 121 -30.58 12.66 5.75
C THR A 121 -31.27 13.08 4.44
N MET A 122 -31.38 14.39 4.18
CA MET A 122 -31.92 14.90 2.92
C MET A 122 -30.99 14.60 1.74
N ILE A 123 -29.68 14.69 1.95
CA ILE A 123 -28.68 14.30 0.96
C ILE A 123 -28.75 12.79 0.73
N ALA A 124 -28.94 11.97 1.76
CA ALA A 124 -29.18 10.55 1.61
C ALA A 124 -30.46 10.26 0.78
N LEU A 125 -31.52 11.03 0.96
CA LEU A 125 -32.82 10.87 0.30
C LEU A 125 -32.93 11.48 -1.12
N SER A 126 -31.98 12.29 -1.57
CA SER A 126 -32.06 12.94 -2.88
C SER A 126 -32.01 11.94 -4.05
N GLU A 127 -32.74 12.20 -5.14
CA GLU A 127 -32.83 11.28 -6.29
C GLU A 127 -32.24 11.98 -7.53
N PRO A 128 -31.13 11.48 -8.12
CA PRO A 128 -30.54 12.06 -9.32
C PRO A 128 -31.49 12.04 -10.53
N GLU A 129 -32.37 11.04 -10.61
CA GLU A 129 -33.41 10.92 -11.65
C GLU A 129 -34.40 12.11 -11.66
N ARG A 130 -34.45 12.89 -10.57
CA ARG A 130 -35.26 14.11 -10.44
C ARG A 130 -34.45 15.39 -10.65
N GLY A 131 -33.23 15.30 -11.18
CA GLY A 131 -32.35 16.43 -11.44
C GLY A 131 -31.55 16.92 -10.22
N ALA A 132 -31.47 16.10 -9.16
CA ALA A 132 -30.57 16.39 -8.04
C ALA A 132 -29.11 16.09 -8.46
N GLU A 133 -28.16 16.88 -7.94
CA GLU A 133 -26.73 16.62 -8.09
C GLU A 133 -26.34 15.30 -7.40
N ASP A 134 -25.14 14.77 -7.66
CA ASP A 134 -24.67 13.58 -6.92
C ASP A 134 -24.50 13.85 -5.42
N ALA A 135 -24.44 12.78 -4.61
CA ALA A 135 -24.35 12.90 -3.16
C ALA A 135 -23.05 13.60 -2.71
N LEU A 136 -21.98 13.44 -3.49
CA LEU A 136 -20.68 14.07 -3.24
C LEU A 136 -20.79 15.60 -3.34
N ALA A 137 -21.31 16.10 -4.46
CA ALA A 137 -21.53 17.52 -4.69
C ALA A 137 -22.47 18.14 -3.64
N GLN A 138 -23.50 17.40 -3.22
CA GLN A 138 -24.40 17.84 -2.16
C GLN A 138 -23.72 17.89 -0.77
N LEU A 139 -22.94 16.87 -0.40
CA LEU A 139 -22.16 16.88 0.84
C LEU A 139 -21.13 18.02 0.86
N TRP A 140 -20.49 18.28 -0.29
CA TRP A 140 -19.59 19.41 -0.49
C TRP A 140 -20.30 20.75 -0.26
N LYS A 141 -21.44 20.98 -0.91
CA LYS A 141 -22.23 22.22 -0.76
C LYS A 141 -22.81 22.40 0.63
N ALA A 142 -23.17 21.30 1.30
CA ALA A 142 -23.76 21.35 2.63
C ALA A 142 -22.79 21.84 3.71
N SER A 143 -21.47 21.67 3.51
CA SER A 143 -20.42 22.20 4.41
C SER A 143 -20.74 21.96 5.90
N MET A 144 -21.06 20.72 6.25
CA MET A 144 -21.35 20.32 7.62
C MET A 144 -20.07 20.31 8.47
N GLU A 145 -20.16 20.75 9.72
CA GLU A 145 -19.03 20.92 10.64
C GLU A 145 -18.61 19.58 11.27
N HIS A 146 -19.58 18.70 11.55
CA HIS A 146 -19.36 17.46 12.30
C HIS A 146 -19.49 16.19 11.46
N VAL A 147 -19.67 16.32 10.14
CA VAL A 147 -19.80 15.19 9.22
C VAL A 147 -18.72 15.26 8.14
N GLU A 148 -17.80 14.32 8.17
CA GLU A 148 -16.70 14.21 7.20
C GLU A 148 -16.89 12.98 6.31
N TYR A 149 -16.25 12.97 5.15
CA TYR A 149 -16.32 11.87 4.21
C TYR A 149 -15.01 11.71 3.44
N VAL A 150 -14.73 10.48 3.01
CA VAL A 150 -13.55 10.14 2.19
C VAL A 150 -14.02 9.68 0.83
N VAL A 151 -13.42 10.24 -0.22
CA VAL A 151 -13.74 9.99 -1.63
C VAL A 151 -12.52 9.41 -2.32
N VAL A 152 -12.75 8.55 -3.31
CA VAL A 152 -11.72 8.10 -4.25
C VAL A 152 -12.12 8.56 -5.65
N GLU A 153 -11.34 9.45 -6.27
CA GLU A 153 -11.54 9.83 -7.68
C GLU A 153 -10.83 8.84 -8.62
N GLY A 154 -11.52 8.43 -9.69
CA GLY A 154 -11.01 7.52 -10.73
C GLY A 154 -11.95 6.37 -11.15
N PHE A 155 -13.10 6.21 -10.51
CA PHE A 155 -14.01 5.09 -10.78
C PHE A 155 -15.13 5.46 -11.77
N SER A 156 -14.96 5.13 -13.06
CA SER A 156 -16.10 4.82 -13.93
C SER A 156 -16.39 3.32 -13.81
N VAL A 157 -17.59 2.97 -13.37
CA VAL A 157 -18.03 1.56 -13.13
C VAL A 157 -18.17 0.75 -14.43
N ASP A 158 -17.85 1.31 -15.58
CA ASP A 158 -17.87 0.58 -16.85
C ASP A 158 -16.60 -0.26 -17.04
N GLY A 159 -16.60 -1.46 -16.44
CA GLY A 159 -15.82 -2.59 -16.93
C GLY A 159 -14.66 -3.13 -16.06
N ALA A 160 -14.54 -2.75 -14.79
CA ALA A 160 -13.55 -3.35 -13.88
C ALA A 160 -14.11 -4.60 -13.18
N SER A 161 -13.28 -5.64 -13.02
CA SER A 161 -13.64 -6.87 -12.31
C SER A 161 -13.53 -6.71 -10.78
N GLU A 162 -14.41 -7.36 -10.01
CA GLU A 162 -14.49 -7.24 -8.53
C GLU A 162 -13.15 -7.53 -7.81
N GLU A 163 -12.29 -8.36 -8.39
CA GLU A 163 -10.98 -8.72 -7.82
C GLU A 163 -9.93 -7.62 -7.99
N GLU A 164 -9.98 -6.81 -9.06
CA GLU A 164 -9.08 -5.66 -9.25
C GLU A 164 -9.45 -4.52 -8.30
N VAL A 165 -10.75 -4.35 -8.01
CA VAL A 165 -11.26 -3.35 -7.07
C VAL A 165 -10.81 -3.65 -5.64
N ALA A 166 -10.82 -4.92 -5.20
CA ALA A 166 -10.41 -5.30 -3.86
C ALA A 166 -8.91 -5.11 -3.59
N VAL A 167 -8.06 -5.39 -4.60
CA VAL A 167 -6.59 -5.34 -4.48
C VAL A 167 -6.05 -3.91 -4.44
N GLU A 168 -6.70 -2.96 -5.10
CA GLU A 168 -6.30 -1.54 -5.08
C GLU A 168 -6.84 -0.79 -3.86
N VAL A 169 -8.01 -1.18 -3.35
CA VAL A 169 -8.57 -0.66 -2.08
C VAL A 169 -7.67 -0.98 -0.90
N ASP A 170 -7.08 -2.19 -0.85
CA ASP A 170 -6.15 -2.55 0.23
C ASP A 170 -4.89 -1.68 0.22
N LYS A 171 -4.38 -1.28 -0.97
CA LYS A 171 -3.21 -0.39 -1.09
C LYS A 171 -3.52 1.04 -0.65
N VAL A 172 -4.70 1.57 -1.01
CA VAL A 172 -5.13 2.93 -0.63
C VAL A 172 -5.46 3.00 0.84
N VAL A 173 -6.11 1.97 1.40
CA VAL A 173 -6.36 1.84 2.84
C VAL A 173 -5.04 1.67 3.60
N SER A 174 -4.08 0.89 3.10
CA SER A 174 -2.74 0.78 3.69
C SER A 174 -1.98 2.12 3.67
N TYR A 175 -2.12 2.89 2.59
CA TYR A 175 -1.54 4.21 2.45
C TYR A 175 -2.17 5.22 3.41
N LEU A 176 -3.49 5.23 3.56
CA LEU A 176 -4.20 6.07 4.52
C LEU A 176 -3.95 5.65 5.98
N TYR A 177 -3.86 4.35 6.27
CA TYR A 177 -3.44 3.84 7.58
C TYR A 177 -2.00 4.21 7.90
N SER A 178 -1.10 4.15 6.91
CA SER A 178 0.28 4.63 7.08
C SER A 178 0.28 6.11 7.44
N ARG A 179 -0.44 6.99 6.71
CA ARG A 179 -0.49 8.42 7.04
C ARG A 179 -1.16 8.75 8.38
N LEU A 180 -2.14 7.97 8.81
CA LEU A 180 -2.76 8.11 10.14
C LEU A 180 -1.86 7.59 11.27
N GLN A 181 -0.90 6.71 10.97
CA GLN A 181 0.06 6.15 11.93
C GLN A 181 1.45 6.80 11.86
N THR A 182 1.77 7.60 10.85
CA THR A 182 3.10 8.18 10.70
C THR A 182 3.24 9.51 11.46
N ASN A 183 3.98 9.46 12.57
CA ASN A 183 4.40 10.60 13.38
C ASN A 183 5.45 11.46 12.66
N SER A 184 5.16 12.76 12.57
CA SER A 184 6.13 13.86 12.75
C SER A 184 6.29 14.13 14.26
N GLU A 185 7.44 14.64 14.68
CA GLU A 185 7.93 14.77 16.06
C GLU A 185 7.20 15.83 16.93
N ASP A 186 5.87 15.78 17.06
CA ASP A 186 5.14 16.76 17.86
C ASP A 186 4.36 16.08 19.00
N TYR A 187 4.79 16.30 20.25
CA TYR A 187 4.13 15.80 21.47
C TYR A 187 2.81 16.53 21.77
N LEU A 188 2.36 17.44 20.90
CA LEU A 188 1.09 18.17 20.96
C LEU A 188 0.19 17.83 19.76
N ARG A 189 -0.36 16.60 19.76
CA ARG A 189 -1.18 15.99 18.69
C ARG A 189 -2.63 16.52 18.54
N PHE A 190 -2.85 17.81 18.71
CA PHE A 190 -4.06 18.47 18.18
C PHE A 190 -3.66 19.73 17.42
N ALA A 191 -3.96 19.73 16.12
CA ALA A 191 -3.75 20.80 15.15
C ALA A 191 -2.28 21.10 14.78
N ARG A 192 -1.88 20.63 13.57
CA ARG A 192 -1.34 21.44 12.46
C ARG A 192 -0.64 20.53 11.44
N VAL A 193 -1.24 20.38 10.27
CA VAL A 193 -0.52 20.14 9.02
C VAL A 193 -0.17 21.54 8.51
N SER A 194 1.12 21.87 8.32
CA SER A 194 1.53 23.11 7.66
C SER A 194 1.48 22.93 6.14
N ALA A 195 1.14 24.02 5.43
CA ALA A 195 1.06 24.05 3.97
C ALA A 195 2.38 23.71 3.26
N ASP A 196 3.52 23.88 3.94
CA ASP A 196 4.84 23.70 3.33
C ASP A 196 5.22 22.22 3.09
N ASP A 197 4.66 21.27 3.84
CA ASP A 197 4.85 19.82 3.61
C ASP A 197 3.98 19.28 2.45
N LEU A 198 3.12 20.13 1.89
CA LEU A 198 2.20 19.79 0.81
C LEU A 198 2.74 20.18 -0.59
N ASP A 199 3.81 20.97 -0.67
CA ASP A 199 4.32 21.50 -1.94
C ASP A 199 5.29 20.56 -2.69
N ALA A 200 5.67 19.41 -2.10
CA ALA A 200 6.75 18.61 -2.68
C ALA A 200 6.35 17.48 -3.63
N GLN A 201 5.07 17.09 -3.79
CA GLN A 201 4.63 16.13 -4.83
C GLN A 201 3.10 15.87 -4.84
N LEU A 202 2.30 16.89 -5.11
CA LEU A 202 0.90 16.72 -5.50
C LEU A 202 0.70 17.15 -6.96
N GLU A 203 1.00 16.25 -7.89
CA GLU A 203 0.33 16.31 -9.19
C GLU A 203 -1.04 15.61 -9.05
N GLY A 204 -2.13 16.39 -9.15
CA GLY A 204 -3.49 15.87 -9.33
C GLY A 204 -4.46 15.96 -8.15
N VAL A 205 -4.24 16.80 -7.13
CA VAL A 205 -5.24 17.05 -6.06
C VAL A 205 -5.52 18.55 -5.95
N GLU A 206 -6.70 19.00 -6.40
CA GLU A 206 -6.99 20.44 -6.51
C GLU A 206 -7.64 21.10 -5.29
N GLN A 207 -8.13 20.40 -4.25
CA GLN A 207 -8.57 21.10 -3.03
C GLN A 207 -8.79 20.24 -1.78
N ILE A 208 -8.31 20.75 -0.64
CA ILE A 208 -8.69 20.36 0.72
C ILE A 208 -9.10 21.67 1.43
N ARG A 209 -10.31 21.77 2.01
CA ARG A 209 -10.73 22.93 2.83
C ARG A 209 -11.44 22.47 4.11
N GLY A 210 -11.09 23.10 5.24
CA GLY A 210 -11.80 22.91 6.52
C GLY A 210 -11.06 23.22 7.82
N VAL A 211 -9.91 23.93 7.80
CA VAL A 211 -9.21 24.28 9.05
C VAL A 211 -9.63 25.66 9.53
N LEU A 212 -10.61 25.71 10.45
CA LEU A 212 -10.78 26.83 11.36
C LEU A 212 -10.64 26.28 12.78
N VAL A 213 -9.59 26.69 13.48
CA VAL A 213 -9.34 26.29 14.87
C VAL A 213 -9.43 27.55 15.71
N GLU A 214 -10.54 27.71 16.43
CA GLU A 214 -10.60 28.61 17.57
C GLU A 214 -10.13 27.87 18.81
N GLY A 215 -8.88 28.15 19.18
CA GLY A 215 -8.30 27.77 20.47
C GLY A 215 -7.11 28.68 20.71
N THR A 216 -6.99 29.20 21.93
CA THR A 216 -5.78 29.92 22.36
C THR A 216 -4.60 28.95 22.32
N TYR A 217 -3.80 29.03 21.27
CA TYR A 217 -2.58 28.25 21.15
C TYR A 217 -1.58 28.64 22.24
N ALA A 218 -0.79 27.67 22.70
CA ALA A 218 0.51 27.98 23.27
C ALA A 218 1.25 28.87 22.27
N SER A 219 1.65 30.07 22.70
CA SER A 219 2.41 30.97 21.85
C SER A 219 3.66 30.28 21.35
N ASP A 220 4.15 30.64 20.17
CA ASP A 220 5.39 30.08 19.64
C ASP A 220 6.57 30.29 20.61
N SER A 221 6.50 31.35 21.43
CA SER A 221 7.43 31.59 22.54
C SER A 221 7.31 30.58 23.69
N LEU A 222 6.12 30.13 24.04
CA LEU A 222 5.90 29.12 25.08
C LEU A 222 6.33 27.74 24.60
N LYS A 223 6.04 27.41 23.33
CA LYS A 223 6.53 26.19 22.69
C LYS A 223 8.06 26.16 22.65
N ALA A 224 8.69 27.22 22.16
CA ALA A 224 10.15 27.32 22.10
C ALA A 224 10.79 27.25 23.50
N LYS A 225 10.15 27.85 24.51
CA LYS A 225 10.64 27.79 25.89
C LYS A 225 10.55 26.38 26.47
N LEU A 226 9.40 25.70 26.31
CA LEU A 226 9.23 24.31 26.76
C LEU A 226 10.17 23.35 26.04
N GLN A 227 10.37 23.54 24.73
CA GLN A 227 11.31 22.75 23.94
C GLN A 227 12.74 22.91 24.46
N LYS A 228 13.13 24.16 24.74
CA LYS A 228 14.43 24.47 25.32
C LYS A 228 14.59 23.92 26.74
N GLU A 229 13.55 23.97 27.57
CA GLU A 229 13.58 23.37 28.93
C GLU A 229 13.73 21.85 28.88
N ILE A 230 13.05 21.17 27.93
CA ILE A 230 13.18 19.72 27.70
C ILE A 230 14.59 19.38 27.18
N GLU A 231 15.12 20.13 26.22
CA GLU A 231 16.48 19.94 25.70
C GLU A 231 17.54 20.18 26.78
N GLU A 232 17.38 21.22 27.60
CA GLU A 232 18.26 21.53 28.74
C GLU A 232 18.19 20.44 29.82
N GLU A 233 17.01 19.87 30.09
CA GLU A 233 16.85 18.74 31.00
C GLU A 233 17.46 17.45 30.44
N GLU A 234 17.28 17.18 29.14
CA GLU A 234 17.88 16.04 28.44
C GLU A 234 19.41 16.13 28.41
N THR A 235 19.98 17.31 28.14
CA THR A 235 21.44 17.55 28.20
C THR A 235 22.00 17.61 29.62
N ALA A 236 21.18 17.96 30.61
CA ALA A 236 21.57 17.95 32.03
C ALA A 236 21.56 16.55 32.67
N ARG A 237 21.10 15.51 31.96
CA ARG A 237 21.04 14.13 32.47
C ARG A 237 22.41 13.66 32.98
N LEU A 238 22.38 12.92 34.09
CA LEU A 238 23.57 12.40 34.77
C LEU A 238 24.29 11.30 33.97
N PHE A 239 23.58 10.62 33.06
CA PHE A 239 24.07 9.44 32.34
C PHE A 239 25.26 9.73 31.40
N PRO A 240 25.25 10.75 30.52
CA PRO A 240 26.43 11.11 29.73
C PRO A 240 27.68 11.44 30.57
N LYS A 241 27.48 12.08 31.74
CA LYS A 241 28.57 12.39 32.68
C LYS A 241 29.12 11.13 33.34
N LEU A 242 28.25 10.18 33.71
CA LEU A 242 28.65 8.86 34.22
C LEU A 242 29.44 8.06 33.19
N VAL A 243 28.97 8.03 31.93
CA VAL A 243 29.70 7.39 30.82
C VAL A 243 31.08 8.02 30.66
N SER A 244 31.18 9.35 30.69
CA SER A 244 32.48 10.04 30.62
C SER A 244 33.39 9.72 31.80
N ALA A 245 32.86 9.65 33.03
CA ALA A 245 33.64 9.30 34.21
C ALA A 245 34.15 7.85 34.15
N ILE A 246 33.33 6.91 33.67
CA ILE A 246 33.72 5.51 33.50
C ILE A 246 34.84 5.40 32.46
N PHE A 247 34.77 6.13 31.34
CA PHE A 247 35.86 6.15 30.37
C PHE A 247 37.16 6.74 30.91
N GLN A 248 37.10 7.75 31.81
CA GLN A 248 38.31 8.26 32.48
C GLN A 248 38.97 7.19 33.37
N VAL A 249 38.17 6.36 34.04
CA VAL A 249 38.69 5.23 34.82
C VAL A 249 39.33 4.19 33.89
N VAL A 250 38.70 3.87 32.75
CA VAL A 250 39.27 2.95 31.75
C VAL A 250 40.60 3.46 31.19
N GLU A 251 40.70 4.77 30.89
CA GLU A 251 41.94 5.40 30.42
C GLU A 251 43.04 5.44 31.49
N GLY A 252 42.68 5.43 32.77
CA GLY A 252 43.60 5.37 33.91
C GLY A 252 44.24 3.99 34.14
N GLY A 253 43.79 2.97 33.40
CA GLY A 253 44.23 1.58 33.54
C GLY A 253 43.11 0.69 34.07
N VAL A 254 43.06 -0.54 33.56
CA VAL A 254 42.02 -1.53 33.92
C VAL A 254 42.61 -2.57 34.87
N ASP A 255 42.25 -2.49 36.15
CA ASP A 255 42.66 -3.49 37.15
C ASP A 255 41.71 -4.71 37.20
N ASP A 256 40.43 -4.53 36.88
CA ASP A 256 39.40 -5.58 36.86
C ASP A 256 38.49 -5.44 35.62
N VAL A 257 38.72 -6.30 34.62
CA VAL A 257 37.95 -6.30 33.37
C VAL A 257 36.52 -6.80 33.58
N GLY A 258 36.31 -7.74 34.51
CA GLY A 258 34.98 -8.32 34.75
C GLY A 258 34.02 -7.29 35.36
N LEU A 259 34.52 -6.46 36.28
CA LEU A 259 33.74 -5.35 36.82
C LEU A 259 33.34 -4.33 35.73
N LEU A 260 34.25 -4.02 34.80
CA LEU A 260 33.94 -3.14 33.67
C LEU A 260 32.90 -3.76 32.74
N GLU A 261 33.01 -5.05 32.43
CA GLU A 261 32.00 -5.76 31.62
C GLU A 261 30.60 -5.63 32.23
N GLU A 262 30.44 -5.83 33.54
CA GLU A 262 29.18 -5.66 34.25
C GLU A 262 28.66 -4.21 34.18
N ILE A 263 29.53 -3.22 34.42
CA ILE A 263 29.17 -1.81 34.35
C ILE A 263 28.70 -1.42 32.95
N PHE A 264 29.43 -1.82 31.91
CA PHE A 264 29.08 -1.52 30.53
C PHE A 264 27.77 -2.20 30.11
N VAL A 265 27.49 -3.43 30.57
CA VAL A 265 26.21 -4.10 30.33
C VAL A 265 25.06 -3.36 31.01
N GLN A 266 25.22 -2.91 32.26
CA GLN A 266 24.21 -2.12 32.96
C GLN A 266 23.94 -0.77 32.26
N LEU A 267 24.99 -0.12 31.76
CA LEU A 267 24.86 1.09 30.95
C LEU A 267 24.13 0.83 29.64
N LEU A 268 24.46 -0.26 28.94
CA LEU A 268 23.76 -0.67 27.71
C LEU A 268 22.27 -0.84 27.98
N ASP A 269 21.90 -1.59 29.02
CA ASP A 269 20.50 -1.81 29.38
C ASP A 269 19.80 -0.50 29.74
N ALA A 270 20.47 0.42 30.46
CA ALA A 270 19.94 1.75 30.76
C ALA A 270 19.72 2.61 29.52
N MET A 271 20.64 2.61 28.55
CA MET A 271 20.51 3.38 27.31
C MET A 271 19.44 2.80 26.39
N LEU A 272 19.32 1.48 26.30
CA LEU A 272 18.23 0.83 25.59
C LEU A 272 16.86 1.07 26.26
N ILE A 273 16.80 1.34 27.56
CA ILE A 273 15.57 1.80 28.23
C ILE A 273 15.16 3.19 27.77
N GLN A 274 16.13 4.05 27.52
CA GLN A 274 15.90 5.44 27.14
C GLN A 274 15.83 5.66 25.62
N ASP A 275 15.94 4.59 24.82
CA ASP A 275 16.11 4.65 23.35
C ASP A 275 17.31 5.55 22.93
N ASP A 276 18.35 5.64 23.76
CA ASP A 276 19.55 6.45 23.51
C ASP A 276 20.63 5.63 22.78
N TYR A 277 20.33 5.30 21.53
CA TYR A 277 21.27 4.61 20.64
C TYR A 277 22.50 5.47 20.31
N GLY A 278 22.37 6.79 20.38
CA GLY A 278 23.48 7.74 20.16
C GLY A 278 24.60 7.53 21.17
N THR A 279 24.27 7.48 22.47
CA THR A 279 25.25 7.21 23.52
C THR A 279 25.88 5.82 23.38
N ILE A 280 25.10 4.79 23.04
CA ILE A 280 25.64 3.44 22.81
C ILE A 280 26.66 3.45 21.67
N ASN A 281 26.35 4.11 20.55
CA ASN A 281 27.27 4.25 19.42
C ASN A 281 28.56 4.97 19.82
N GLN A 282 28.47 6.01 20.67
CA GLN A 282 29.66 6.69 21.21
C GLN A 282 30.50 5.78 22.11
N MET A 283 29.87 4.92 22.92
CA MET A 283 30.57 3.95 23.75
C MET A 283 31.36 2.96 22.88
N VAL A 284 30.74 2.40 21.83
CA VAL A 284 31.40 1.53 20.85
C VAL A 284 32.57 2.25 20.18
N LEU A 285 32.36 3.49 19.72
CA LEU A 285 33.39 4.29 19.04
C LEU A 285 34.61 4.51 19.96
N LYS A 286 34.38 4.89 21.22
CA LYS A 286 35.45 5.12 22.20
C LYS A 286 36.19 3.83 22.55
N LEU A 287 35.48 2.74 22.83
CA LEU A 287 36.10 1.43 23.08
C LEU A 287 36.95 0.98 21.88
N ARG A 288 36.47 1.18 20.65
CA ARG A 288 37.24 0.90 19.44
C ARG A 288 38.50 1.76 19.35
N ALA A 289 38.40 3.07 19.59
CA ALA A 289 39.55 3.98 19.58
C ALA A 289 40.60 3.63 20.64
N LEU A 290 40.17 3.19 21.83
CA LEU A 290 41.06 2.75 22.90
C LEU A 290 41.71 1.40 22.57
N SER A 291 40.95 0.42 22.04
CA SER A 291 41.50 -0.88 21.64
C SER A 291 42.59 -0.75 20.56
N GLN A 292 42.49 0.24 19.66
CA GLN A 292 43.50 0.50 18.63
C GLN A 292 44.80 1.11 19.17
N ARG A 293 44.79 1.64 20.40
CA ARG A 293 45.98 2.18 21.07
C ARG A 293 46.74 1.11 21.86
N GLU A 294 46.13 -0.05 22.10
CA GLU A 294 46.82 -1.18 22.73
C GLU A 294 47.79 -1.82 21.74
N ASP A 295 49.01 -2.12 22.17
CA ASP A 295 50.01 -2.83 21.34
C ASP A 295 49.60 -4.28 21.05
N ASN A 296 48.68 -4.84 21.84
CA ASN A 296 48.18 -6.21 21.70
C ASN A 296 46.76 -6.21 21.11
N LEU A 297 46.58 -6.93 19.99
CA LEU A 297 45.29 -7.07 19.30
C LEU A 297 44.22 -7.77 20.16
N ASP A 298 44.62 -8.59 21.14
CA ASP A 298 43.73 -9.27 22.11
C ASP A 298 43.83 -8.67 23.52
N GLY A 299 44.11 -7.38 23.61
CA GLY A 299 44.19 -6.66 24.88
C GLY A 299 42.88 -6.66 25.69
N PRO A 300 42.93 -6.27 26.98
CA PRO A 300 41.75 -6.15 27.83
C PRO A 300 40.62 -5.31 27.21
N ILE A 301 40.94 -4.19 26.55
CA ILE A 301 39.93 -3.31 25.96
C ILE A 301 39.35 -3.93 24.69
N ALA A 302 40.16 -4.60 23.87
CA ALA A 302 39.67 -5.36 22.72
C ALA A 302 38.66 -6.46 23.12
N ARG A 303 38.94 -7.19 24.21
CA ARG A 303 38.02 -8.20 24.77
C ARG A 303 36.74 -7.58 25.33
N LEU A 304 36.85 -6.47 26.06
CA LEU A 304 35.69 -5.72 26.55
C LEU A 304 34.81 -5.22 25.39
N LEU A 305 35.40 -4.71 24.32
CA LEU A 305 34.67 -4.28 23.11
C LEU A 305 33.94 -5.46 22.46
N ALA A 306 34.62 -6.59 22.27
CA ALA A 306 34.01 -7.79 21.69
C ALA A 306 32.84 -8.30 22.54
N TYR A 307 33.03 -8.37 23.86
CA TYR A 307 31.98 -8.73 24.81
C TYR A 307 30.80 -7.75 24.75
N PHE A 308 31.07 -6.44 24.70
CA PHE A 308 30.03 -5.42 24.60
C PHE A 308 29.20 -5.57 23.32
N ILE A 309 29.84 -5.76 22.17
CA ILE A 309 29.14 -5.99 20.89
C ILE A 309 28.33 -7.30 20.93
N GLN A 310 28.88 -8.38 21.50
CA GLN A 310 28.14 -9.63 21.69
C GLN A 310 26.89 -9.41 22.55
N LYS A 311 27.01 -8.64 23.64
CA LYS A 311 25.86 -8.30 24.50
C LYS A 311 24.83 -7.44 23.80
N MET A 312 25.23 -6.52 22.91
CA MET A 312 24.30 -5.77 22.06
C MET A 312 23.48 -6.68 21.13
N ALA A 313 24.05 -7.80 20.69
CA ALA A 313 23.40 -8.79 19.82
C ALA A 313 22.52 -9.81 20.58
N ASP A 314 22.49 -9.79 21.92
CA ASP A 314 21.66 -10.70 22.71
C ASP A 314 20.17 -10.54 22.33
N GLU A 315 19.48 -11.68 22.15
CA GLU A 315 18.09 -11.73 21.71
C GLU A 315 17.16 -10.85 22.55
N GLN A 316 17.33 -10.82 23.88
CA GLN A 316 16.53 -9.98 24.77
C GLN A 316 16.66 -8.48 24.44
N ARG A 317 17.85 -8.00 24.08
CA ARG A 317 18.10 -6.59 23.75
C ARG A 317 17.59 -6.23 22.36
N LEU A 318 17.74 -7.15 21.41
CA LEU A 318 17.19 -6.98 20.07
C LEU A 318 15.65 -6.99 20.08
N ASN A 319 15.03 -7.85 20.90
CA ASN A 319 13.58 -7.85 21.11
C ASN A 319 13.09 -6.53 21.71
N ARG A 320 13.87 -5.92 22.62
CA ARG A 320 13.55 -4.59 23.17
C ARG A 320 13.58 -3.50 22.10
N LEU A 321 14.62 -3.50 21.27
CA LEU A 321 14.68 -2.63 20.09
C LEU A 321 13.48 -2.88 19.16
N GLY A 322 13.09 -4.15 18.98
CA GLY A 322 11.91 -4.54 18.22
C GLY A 322 10.61 -3.95 18.77
N GLU A 323 10.41 -3.99 20.09
CA GLU A 323 9.23 -3.39 20.73
C GLU A 323 9.20 -1.86 20.58
N SER A 324 10.36 -1.19 20.64
CA SER A 324 10.49 0.25 20.36
C SER A 324 10.11 0.59 18.91
N LEU A 325 10.60 -0.21 17.95
CA LEU A 325 10.34 -0.03 16.52
C LEU A 325 8.96 -0.53 16.06
N LYS A 326 8.22 -1.23 16.91
CA LYS A 326 6.99 -1.94 16.54
C LYS A 326 5.92 -1.00 15.98
N ARG A 327 5.69 0.11 16.67
CA ARG A 327 4.56 1.04 16.43
C ARG A 327 4.95 2.51 16.35
N THR A 328 6.17 2.85 16.71
CA THR A 328 6.62 4.24 16.81
C THR A 328 7.87 4.43 15.95
N ARG A 329 7.91 5.52 15.19
CA ARG A 329 9.13 5.90 14.47
C ARG A 329 10.17 6.42 15.48
N PRO A 330 11.44 5.99 15.41
CA PRO A 330 12.48 6.47 16.30
C PRO A 330 12.83 7.93 15.97
N LYS A 331 13.12 8.74 16.99
CA LYS A 331 13.56 10.15 16.82
C LYS A 331 14.80 10.25 15.93
N ASN A 332 15.78 9.37 16.16
CA ASN A 332 17.03 9.31 15.40
C ASN A 332 17.21 7.93 14.75
N PRO A 333 16.59 7.65 13.59
CA PRO A 333 16.70 6.36 12.90
C PRO A 333 18.16 6.01 12.55
N ALA A 334 18.98 7.02 12.23
CA ALA A 334 20.38 6.83 11.87
C ALA A 334 21.21 6.20 13.02
N ASP A 335 20.87 6.48 14.28
CA ASP A 335 21.59 5.91 15.42
C ASP A 335 21.25 4.43 15.62
N ILE A 336 20.00 4.04 15.36
CA ILE A 336 19.60 2.63 15.35
C ILE A 336 20.29 1.88 14.22
N THR A 337 20.36 2.47 13.02
CA THR A 337 21.11 1.87 11.89
C THR A 337 22.57 1.64 12.26
N ARG A 338 23.24 2.63 12.86
CA ARG A 338 24.64 2.48 13.33
C ARG A 338 24.80 1.40 14.40
N TYR A 339 23.87 1.34 15.35
CA TYR A 339 23.85 0.30 16.40
C TYR A 339 23.79 -1.09 15.77
N LEU A 340 22.87 -1.30 14.82
CA LEU A 340 22.65 -2.60 14.17
C LEU A 340 23.79 -2.97 13.20
N GLN A 341 24.42 -2.01 12.54
CA GLN A 341 25.54 -2.23 11.60
C GLN A 341 26.83 -2.70 12.28
N VAL A 342 26.96 -2.52 13.60
CA VAL A 342 28.12 -2.99 14.36
C VAL A 342 28.01 -4.46 14.77
N LEU A 343 26.79 -5.01 14.76
CA LEU A 343 26.52 -6.37 15.22
C LEU A 343 27.14 -7.43 14.29
N ASP A 344 27.32 -8.63 14.83
CA ASP A 344 27.83 -9.78 14.10
C ASP A 344 26.70 -10.68 13.56
N GLU A 345 27.08 -11.80 12.95
CA GLU A 345 26.13 -12.73 12.33
C GLU A 345 25.17 -13.42 13.32
N HIS A 346 25.46 -13.42 14.62
CA HIS A 346 24.56 -14.00 15.63
C HIS A 346 23.26 -13.20 15.74
N ALA A 347 23.29 -11.91 15.38
CA ALA A 347 22.11 -11.05 15.38
C ALA A 347 21.11 -11.38 14.26
N ILE A 348 21.50 -12.12 13.21
CA ILE A 348 20.64 -12.33 12.02
C ILE A 348 19.31 -12.99 12.40
N ILE A 349 19.34 -14.08 13.16
CA ILE A 349 18.12 -14.83 13.50
C ILE A 349 17.21 -14.01 14.44
N PRO A 350 17.69 -13.42 15.54
CA PRO A 350 16.88 -12.52 16.36
C PRO A 350 16.31 -11.33 15.58
N LEU A 351 17.11 -10.68 14.72
CA LEU A 351 16.63 -9.53 13.93
C LEU A 351 15.56 -9.94 12.92
N LEU A 352 15.66 -11.14 12.33
CA LEU A 352 14.60 -11.67 11.46
C LEU A 352 13.30 -11.94 12.24
N THR A 353 13.39 -12.37 13.50
CA THR A 353 12.23 -12.50 14.38
C THR A 353 11.63 -11.13 14.71
N VAL A 354 12.47 -10.14 15.04
CA VAL A 354 12.04 -8.76 15.28
C VAL A 354 11.36 -8.15 14.04
N LEU A 355 11.88 -8.42 12.84
CA LEU A 355 11.32 -7.93 11.58
C LEU A 355 9.85 -8.37 11.37
N GLU A 356 9.46 -9.53 11.91
CA GLU A 356 8.08 -10.02 11.81
C GLU A 356 7.11 -9.27 12.72
N THR A 357 7.60 -8.61 13.77
CA THR A 357 6.76 -7.88 14.73
C THR A 357 6.53 -6.42 14.35
N ILE A 358 7.37 -5.85 13.47
CA ILE A 358 7.31 -4.44 13.08
C ILE A 358 6.11 -4.18 12.16
N GLU A 359 5.23 -3.27 12.56
CA GLU A 359 4.04 -2.84 11.80
C GLU A 359 4.34 -1.59 10.94
N VAL A 360 5.27 -0.73 11.38
CA VAL A 360 5.59 0.55 10.72
C VAL A 360 6.49 0.33 9.48
N PRO A 361 6.04 0.69 8.25
CA PRO A 361 6.79 0.41 7.02
C PRO A 361 8.22 0.96 6.98
N GLU A 362 8.47 2.17 7.50
CA GLU A 362 9.81 2.79 7.43
C GLU A 362 10.81 2.13 8.39
N ASN A 363 10.37 1.82 9.62
CA ASN A 363 11.19 1.09 10.58
C ASN A 363 11.55 -0.31 10.05
N ARG A 364 10.60 -0.88 9.33
CA ARG A 364 10.74 -2.17 8.71
C ARG A 364 11.74 -2.15 7.57
N LEU A 365 11.66 -1.13 6.70
CA LEU A 365 12.63 -0.87 5.64
C LEU A 365 14.04 -0.64 6.21
N LEU A 366 14.15 0.13 7.29
CA LEU A 366 15.42 0.34 8.00
C LEU A 366 16.05 -0.99 8.42
N LEU A 367 15.28 -1.88 9.03
CA LEU A 367 15.79 -3.19 9.46
C LEU A 367 16.14 -4.08 8.26
N CYS A 368 15.33 -4.06 7.19
CA CYS A 368 15.66 -4.75 5.94
C CYS A 368 16.97 -4.25 5.31
N ASP A 369 17.20 -2.94 5.28
CA ASP A 369 18.44 -2.34 4.76
C ASP A 369 19.67 -2.80 5.55
N VAL A 370 19.56 -2.89 6.87
CA VAL A 370 20.64 -3.43 7.70
C VAL A 370 20.84 -4.92 7.43
N LEU A 371 19.76 -5.70 7.39
CA LEU A 371 19.80 -7.15 7.10
C LEU A 371 20.40 -7.47 5.71
N ALA A 372 20.25 -6.58 4.73
CA ALA A 372 20.86 -6.75 3.40
C ALA A 372 22.39 -6.81 3.46
N SER A 373 23.03 -6.11 4.40
CA SER A 373 24.48 -6.19 4.60
C SER A 373 24.93 -7.57 5.09
N PHE A 374 24.14 -8.21 5.96
CA PHE A 374 24.39 -9.57 6.45
C PHE A 374 24.13 -10.62 5.35
N ALA A 375 23.04 -10.44 4.59
CA ALA A 375 22.65 -11.37 3.51
C ALA A 375 23.73 -11.53 2.43
N LYS A 376 24.57 -10.50 2.20
CA LYS A 376 25.68 -10.56 1.26
C LYS A 376 26.69 -11.67 1.58
N ASN A 377 26.96 -11.89 2.87
CA ASN A 377 27.95 -12.88 3.32
C ASN A 377 27.29 -14.17 3.79
N ARG A 378 26.07 -14.10 4.35
CA ARG A 378 25.35 -15.24 4.91
C ARG A 378 23.89 -15.25 4.44
N PRO A 379 23.62 -15.67 3.19
CA PRO A 379 22.29 -15.60 2.58
C PRO A 379 21.31 -16.66 3.11
N ASP A 380 21.78 -17.80 3.63
CA ASP A 380 20.94 -18.97 3.93
C ASP A 380 19.72 -18.69 4.83
N PRO A 381 19.82 -17.91 5.93
CA PRO A 381 18.67 -17.60 6.77
C PRO A 381 17.54 -16.86 6.03
N PHE A 382 17.91 -16.04 5.04
CA PHE A 382 16.97 -15.28 4.22
C PHE A 382 16.37 -16.15 3.11
N VAL A 383 17.19 -17.00 2.50
CA VAL A 383 16.77 -17.93 1.44
C VAL A 383 15.71 -18.92 1.93
N ILE A 384 15.90 -19.50 3.11
CA ILE A 384 14.94 -20.45 3.70
C ILE A 384 13.56 -19.77 3.87
N ARG A 385 13.54 -18.48 4.25
CA ARG A 385 12.32 -17.70 4.49
C ARG A 385 11.60 -17.24 3.21
N LEU A 386 12.19 -17.42 2.03
CA LEU A 386 11.48 -17.21 0.75
C LEU A 386 10.31 -18.19 0.54
N GLN A 387 10.29 -19.30 1.30
CA GLN A 387 9.22 -20.31 1.27
C GLN A 387 8.21 -20.13 2.41
N ALA A 388 8.28 -19.04 3.17
CA ALA A 388 7.34 -18.78 4.25
C ALA A 388 5.90 -18.62 3.72
N ASP A 389 4.92 -19.06 4.52
CA ASP A 389 3.49 -18.90 4.17
C ASP A 389 3.04 -17.43 4.22
N ARG A 390 3.70 -16.63 5.07
CA ARG A 390 3.35 -15.21 5.26
C ARG A 390 3.87 -14.38 4.08
N PRO A 391 2.99 -13.73 3.29
CA PRO A 391 3.38 -12.99 2.10
C PRO A 391 4.36 -11.85 2.38
N GLN A 392 4.17 -11.14 3.50
CA GLN A 392 5.06 -10.06 3.89
C GLN A 392 6.50 -10.57 4.08
N THR A 393 6.68 -11.64 4.86
CA THR A 393 8.00 -12.24 5.10
C THR A 393 8.73 -12.53 3.78
N VAL A 394 8.04 -13.10 2.79
CA VAL A 394 8.62 -13.38 1.48
C VAL A 394 9.06 -12.09 0.76
N ARG A 395 8.22 -11.04 0.76
CA ARG A 395 8.57 -9.73 0.16
C ARG A 395 9.84 -9.16 0.76
N ASP A 396 10.01 -9.32 2.06
CA ASP A 396 11.15 -8.75 2.77
C ASP A 396 12.42 -9.50 2.45
N MET A 397 12.35 -10.82 2.35
CA MET A 397 13.48 -11.63 1.95
C MET A 397 13.88 -11.31 0.51
N VAL A 398 12.90 -11.10 -0.38
CA VAL A 398 13.16 -10.65 -1.75
C VAL A 398 13.85 -9.29 -1.75
N TYR A 399 13.35 -8.31 -0.98
CA TYR A 399 13.96 -6.99 -0.87
C TYR A 399 15.40 -7.09 -0.34
N ILE A 400 15.62 -7.80 0.76
CA ILE A 400 16.92 -7.99 1.41
C ILE A 400 17.91 -8.64 0.44
N LEU A 401 17.51 -9.70 -0.24
CA LEU A 401 18.36 -10.43 -1.18
C LEU A 401 18.67 -9.62 -2.44
N GLU A 402 17.70 -8.84 -2.96
CA GLU A 402 17.93 -7.93 -4.07
C GLU A 402 18.92 -6.82 -3.68
N LYS A 403 18.67 -6.18 -2.53
CA LYS A 403 19.52 -5.11 -1.99
C LYS A 403 20.94 -5.58 -1.69
N SER A 404 21.09 -6.83 -1.24
CA SER A 404 22.41 -7.45 -0.99
C SER A 404 23.21 -7.72 -2.28
N GLN A 405 22.57 -7.61 -3.45
CA GLN A 405 23.13 -7.92 -4.77
C GLN A 405 23.65 -9.37 -4.86
N HIS A 406 22.92 -10.33 -4.27
CA HIS A 406 23.34 -11.72 -4.24
C HIS A 406 23.56 -12.28 -5.68
N PRO A 407 24.67 -12.98 -5.96
CA PRO A 407 24.98 -13.46 -7.31
C PRO A 407 23.91 -14.40 -7.90
N GLU A 408 23.34 -15.29 -7.07
CA GLU A 408 22.30 -16.23 -7.52
C GLU A 408 20.85 -15.71 -7.35
N ARG A 409 20.64 -14.40 -7.16
CA ARG A 409 19.30 -13.85 -6.81
C ARG A 409 18.17 -14.27 -7.77
N ILE A 410 18.42 -14.36 -9.07
CA ILE A 410 17.42 -14.78 -10.07
C ILE A 410 16.96 -16.22 -9.83
N LYS A 411 17.89 -17.12 -9.51
CA LYS A 411 17.59 -18.53 -9.17
C LYS A 411 16.81 -18.63 -7.86
N LEU A 412 17.16 -17.80 -6.88
CA LEU A 412 16.44 -17.71 -5.59
C LEU A 412 15.01 -17.18 -5.79
N PHE A 413 14.82 -16.12 -6.57
CA PHE A 413 13.49 -15.58 -6.85
C PHE A 413 12.64 -16.54 -7.69
N GLY A 414 13.28 -17.35 -8.54
CA GLY A 414 12.64 -18.49 -9.20
C GLY A 414 11.98 -19.48 -8.24
N THR A 415 12.44 -19.61 -6.99
CA THR A 415 11.73 -20.44 -5.99
C THR A 415 10.44 -19.79 -5.51
N VAL A 416 10.40 -18.45 -5.41
CA VAL A 416 9.19 -17.71 -5.02
C VAL A 416 8.11 -17.83 -6.09
N LEU A 417 8.50 -17.82 -7.37
CA LEU A 417 7.57 -17.99 -8.49
C LEU A 417 6.87 -19.37 -8.50
N LYS A 418 7.46 -20.38 -7.84
CA LYS A 418 6.83 -21.70 -7.62
C LYS A 418 5.84 -21.72 -6.45
N GLY A 419 5.76 -20.65 -5.65
CA GLY A 419 4.88 -20.54 -4.50
C GLY A 419 3.38 -20.53 -4.86
N LYS A 420 2.51 -20.42 -3.85
CA LYS A 420 1.05 -20.38 -4.06
C LYS A 420 0.49 -18.95 -4.11
N ASN A 421 1.15 -17.98 -3.48
CA ASN A 421 0.64 -16.61 -3.38
C ASN A 421 0.86 -15.85 -4.69
N LEU A 422 -0.22 -15.64 -5.44
CA LEU A 422 -0.19 -14.93 -6.72
C LEU A 422 0.36 -13.50 -6.61
N VAL A 423 -0.07 -12.73 -5.62
CA VAL A 423 0.32 -11.32 -5.48
C VAL A 423 1.83 -11.22 -5.33
N VAL A 424 2.42 -12.05 -4.47
CA VAL A 424 3.88 -12.13 -4.29
C VAL A 424 4.57 -12.57 -5.58
N LYS A 425 4.02 -13.50 -6.37
CA LYS A 425 4.61 -13.86 -7.66
C LYS A 425 4.69 -12.65 -8.60
N LEU A 426 3.60 -11.92 -8.76
CA LEU A 426 3.52 -10.79 -9.70
C LEU A 426 4.47 -9.64 -9.29
N GLU A 427 4.59 -9.38 -7.99
CA GLU A 427 5.56 -8.43 -7.45
C GLU A 427 7.00 -8.88 -7.74
N VAL A 428 7.33 -10.13 -7.44
CA VAL A 428 8.68 -10.69 -7.67
C VAL A 428 9.03 -10.72 -9.15
N MET A 429 8.07 -11.02 -10.03
CA MET A 429 8.27 -10.89 -11.48
C MET A 429 8.70 -9.46 -11.85
N SER A 430 8.02 -8.45 -11.30
CA SER A 430 8.36 -7.05 -11.57
C SER A 430 9.77 -6.69 -11.09
N ILE A 431 10.22 -7.24 -9.96
CA ILE A 431 11.59 -7.07 -9.45
C ILE A 431 12.62 -7.76 -10.36
N ILE A 432 12.37 -9.02 -10.75
CA ILE A 432 13.27 -9.77 -11.66
C ILE A 432 13.42 -9.05 -13.01
N ALA A 433 12.36 -8.40 -13.49
CA ALA A 433 12.35 -7.71 -14.77
C ALA A 433 13.32 -6.52 -14.83
N LEU A 434 13.50 -5.80 -13.71
CA LEU A 434 14.45 -4.68 -13.61
C LEU A 434 15.90 -5.09 -13.86
N GLY A 435 16.23 -6.38 -13.69
CA GLY A 435 17.60 -6.88 -13.88
C GLY A 435 18.03 -6.98 -15.34
N HIS A 436 17.10 -6.96 -16.31
CA HIS A 436 17.34 -7.10 -17.76
C HIS A 436 18.38 -8.18 -18.16
N SER A 437 18.46 -9.28 -17.42
CA SER A 437 19.46 -10.34 -17.65
C SER A 437 18.97 -11.44 -18.60
N ALA A 438 19.91 -12.15 -19.23
CA ALA A 438 19.57 -13.30 -20.09
C ALA A 438 18.90 -14.43 -19.31
N GLU A 439 19.31 -14.61 -18.05
CA GLU A 439 18.73 -15.55 -17.08
C GLU A 439 17.29 -15.17 -16.74
N SER A 440 17.03 -13.89 -16.46
CA SER A 440 15.67 -13.37 -16.24
C SER A 440 14.80 -13.63 -17.48
N ARG A 441 15.29 -13.31 -18.68
CA ARG A 441 14.52 -13.56 -19.92
C ARG A 441 14.17 -15.03 -20.11
N LYS A 442 15.11 -15.94 -19.82
CA LYS A 442 14.85 -17.39 -19.89
C LYS A 442 13.75 -17.80 -18.92
N LEU A 443 13.82 -17.33 -17.68
CA LEU A 443 12.79 -17.57 -16.67
C LEU A 443 11.42 -17.05 -17.12
N PHE A 444 11.34 -15.84 -17.68
CA PHE A 444 10.10 -15.28 -18.20
C PHE A 444 9.52 -16.05 -19.39
N ALA A 445 10.36 -16.56 -20.29
CA ALA A 445 9.91 -17.43 -21.37
C ALA A 445 9.29 -18.74 -20.84
N GLU A 446 9.83 -19.31 -19.75
CA GLU A 446 9.24 -20.48 -19.08
C GLU A 446 7.87 -20.15 -18.44
N LEU A 447 7.72 -18.96 -17.87
CA LEU A 447 6.46 -18.50 -17.23
C LEU A 447 5.31 -18.27 -18.21
N LEU A 448 5.56 -18.21 -19.54
CA LEU A 448 4.49 -18.21 -20.54
C LEU A 448 3.62 -19.48 -20.49
N HIS A 449 4.10 -20.53 -19.83
CA HIS A 449 3.42 -21.81 -19.65
C HIS A 449 3.01 -22.09 -18.18
N ASP A 450 3.07 -21.08 -17.30
CA ASP A 450 2.66 -21.23 -15.90
C ASP A 450 1.18 -21.66 -15.79
N PRO A 451 0.78 -22.51 -14.82
CA PRO A 451 -0.62 -22.89 -14.64
C PRO A 451 -1.58 -21.70 -14.40
N VAL A 452 -1.09 -20.59 -13.83
CA VAL A 452 -1.89 -19.42 -13.47
C VAL A 452 -1.93 -18.40 -14.61
N SER A 453 -3.14 -18.02 -15.06
CA SER A 453 -3.33 -17.11 -16.19
C SER A 453 -2.66 -15.74 -16.00
N GLN A 454 -2.81 -15.13 -14.83
CA GLN A 454 -2.22 -13.83 -14.51
C GLN A 454 -0.68 -13.85 -14.57
N VAL A 455 -0.04 -14.96 -14.21
CA VAL A 455 1.42 -15.13 -14.34
C VAL A 455 1.81 -15.18 -15.81
N ARG A 456 1.09 -15.94 -16.64
CA ARG A 456 1.35 -15.99 -18.09
C ARG A 456 1.18 -14.63 -18.77
N MET A 457 0.12 -13.90 -18.41
CA MET A 457 -0.14 -12.55 -18.94
C MET A 457 0.96 -11.57 -18.57
N GLN A 458 1.36 -11.55 -17.29
CA GLN A 458 2.44 -10.68 -16.82
C GLN A 458 3.79 -11.06 -17.45
N ALA A 459 4.04 -12.35 -17.65
CA ALA A 459 5.24 -12.82 -18.33
C ALA A 459 5.28 -12.35 -19.78
N ALA A 460 4.16 -12.49 -20.51
CA ALA A 460 4.04 -11.99 -21.88
C ALA A 460 4.26 -10.48 -21.96
N LYS A 461 3.70 -9.71 -21.03
CA LYS A 461 3.85 -8.25 -20.98
C LYS A 461 5.30 -7.80 -20.78
N LEU A 462 6.06 -8.47 -19.91
CA LEU A 462 7.42 -8.08 -19.53
C LEU A 462 8.52 -8.66 -20.45
N LEU A 463 8.25 -9.77 -21.16
CA LEU A 463 9.24 -10.43 -22.00
C LEU A 463 9.87 -9.51 -23.09
N PRO A 464 9.12 -8.59 -23.75
CA PRO A 464 9.67 -7.66 -24.73
C PRO A 464 10.75 -6.71 -24.19
N GLU A 465 10.73 -6.39 -22.89
CA GLU A 465 11.68 -5.47 -22.24
C GLU A 465 13.11 -6.05 -22.14
N PHE A 466 13.28 -7.36 -22.35
CA PHE A 466 14.59 -8.01 -22.32
C PHE A 466 15.24 -8.11 -23.70
N ASP A 467 14.47 -8.59 -24.69
CA ASP A 467 14.93 -8.84 -26.05
C ASP A 467 13.70 -8.92 -26.98
N PRO A 468 13.40 -7.85 -27.74
CA PRO A 468 12.17 -7.80 -28.53
C PRO A 468 12.09 -8.85 -29.65
N GLU A 469 13.21 -9.21 -30.29
CA GLU A 469 13.23 -10.21 -31.35
C GLU A 469 12.95 -11.61 -30.82
N LYS A 470 13.59 -11.95 -29.69
CA LYS A 470 13.36 -13.23 -29.03
C LYS A 470 11.96 -13.31 -28.41
N ALA A 471 11.47 -12.23 -27.82
CA ALA A 471 10.12 -12.15 -27.28
C ALA A 471 9.07 -12.36 -28.38
N TYR A 472 9.26 -11.79 -29.57
CA TYR A 472 8.40 -12.03 -30.72
C TYR A 472 8.29 -13.53 -31.05
N ILE A 473 9.42 -14.25 -31.09
CA ILE A 473 9.44 -15.69 -31.39
C ILE A 473 8.66 -16.49 -30.33
N ASP A 474 8.86 -16.19 -29.05
CA ASP A 474 8.22 -16.92 -27.95
C ASP A 474 6.72 -16.62 -27.85
N VAL A 475 6.33 -15.34 -27.89
CA VAL A 475 4.92 -14.92 -27.83
C VAL A 475 4.16 -15.44 -29.04
N LEU A 476 4.73 -15.35 -30.25
CA LEU A 476 4.07 -15.86 -31.46
C LEU A 476 3.90 -17.38 -31.42
N ARG A 477 4.84 -18.12 -30.82
CA ARG A 477 4.71 -19.57 -30.63
C ARG A 477 3.48 -19.90 -29.78
N VAL A 478 3.22 -19.13 -28.72
CA VAL A 478 2.04 -19.32 -27.86
C VAL A 478 0.76 -18.95 -28.61
N ILE A 479 0.73 -17.83 -29.34
CA ILE A 479 -0.43 -17.41 -30.12
C ILE A 479 -0.82 -18.45 -31.19
N ARG A 480 0.17 -19.10 -31.81
CA ARG A 480 -0.04 -20.13 -32.84
C ARG A 480 -0.38 -21.52 -32.28
N ALA A 481 -0.35 -21.70 -30.97
CA ALA A 481 -0.68 -22.99 -30.36
C ALA A 481 -2.17 -23.32 -30.56
N SER A 482 -2.49 -24.60 -30.78
CA SER A 482 -3.85 -25.04 -31.09
C SER A 482 -4.86 -24.82 -29.96
N ASP A 483 -4.37 -24.72 -28.73
CA ASP A 483 -5.16 -24.49 -27.52
C ASP A 483 -5.26 -23.01 -27.14
N PHE A 484 -4.59 -22.11 -27.86
CA PHE A 484 -4.63 -20.67 -27.59
C PHE A 484 -6.05 -20.10 -27.65
N GLU A 485 -6.89 -20.61 -28.56
CA GLU A 485 -8.30 -20.24 -28.69
C GLU A 485 -9.15 -20.56 -27.45
N LYS A 486 -8.68 -21.47 -26.58
CA LYS A 486 -9.38 -21.85 -25.34
C LYS A 486 -9.03 -20.92 -24.18
N LYS A 487 -8.06 -20.01 -24.34
CA LYS A 487 -7.67 -19.05 -23.31
C LYS A 487 -8.75 -17.98 -23.12
N THR A 488 -8.74 -17.33 -21.96
CA THR A 488 -9.69 -16.24 -21.67
C THR A 488 -9.48 -15.04 -22.59
N ALA A 489 -10.49 -14.18 -22.71
CA ALA A 489 -10.40 -12.97 -23.52
C ALA A 489 -9.23 -12.08 -23.08
N ASP A 490 -9.06 -11.90 -21.77
CA ASP A 490 -7.98 -11.08 -21.19
C ASP A 490 -6.60 -11.66 -21.48
N GLU A 491 -6.46 -12.99 -21.42
CA GLU A 491 -5.20 -13.64 -21.73
C GLU A 491 -4.87 -13.50 -23.22
N ARG A 492 -5.85 -13.71 -24.10
CA ARG A 492 -5.65 -13.48 -25.54
C ARG A 492 -5.24 -12.03 -25.81
N ALA A 493 -5.93 -11.07 -25.20
CA ALA A 493 -5.61 -9.65 -25.30
C ALA A 493 -4.17 -9.36 -24.85
N ALA A 494 -3.75 -9.87 -23.69
CA ALA A 494 -2.42 -9.67 -23.15
C ALA A 494 -1.31 -10.19 -24.10
N PHE A 495 -1.48 -11.39 -24.67
CA PHE A 495 -0.50 -11.97 -25.59
C PHE A 495 -0.42 -11.20 -26.92
N TYR A 496 -1.55 -10.75 -27.47
CA TYR A 496 -1.54 -9.92 -28.68
C TYR A 496 -0.91 -8.54 -28.42
N SER A 497 -1.26 -7.88 -27.31
CA SER A 497 -0.64 -6.62 -26.88
C SER A 497 0.87 -6.78 -26.71
N ALA A 498 1.32 -7.86 -26.07
CA ALA A 498 2.74 -8.20 -25.94
C ALA A 498 3.43 -8.44 -27.28
N LEU A 499 2.76 -9.10 -28.23
CA LEU A 499 3.30 -9.29 -29.58
C LEU A 499 3.53 -7.93 -30.26
N GLY A 500 2.61 -6.99 -30.09
CA GLY A 500 2.75 -5.63 -30.58
C GLY A 500 3.87 -4.83 -29.91
N SER A 501 3.97 -4.91 -28.58
CA SER A 501 4.99 -4.17 -27.81
C SER A 501 6.43 -4.61 -28.12
N THR A 502 6.62 -5.77 -28.76
CA THR A 502 7.93 -6.14 -29.34
C THR A 502 8.43 -5.14 -30.38
N GLY A 503 7.54 -4.40 -31.04
CA GLY A 503 7.91 -3.40 -32.05
C GLY A 503 8.61 -3.98 -33.30
N VAL A 504 8.72 -5.30 -33.45
CA VAL A 504 9.45 -5.88 -34.59
C VAL A 504 8.60 -5.84 -35.87
N PRO A 505 9.19 -5.61 -37.06
CA PRO A 505 8.44 -5.52 -38.32
C PRO A 505 7.55 -6.74 -38.62
N ASN A 506 8.01 -7.93 -38.21
CA ASN A 506 7.27 -9.18 -38.42
C ASN A 506 6.02 -9.27 -37.53
N ALA A 507 5.98 -8.61 -36.36
CA ALA A 507 4.78 -8.51 -35.53
C ALA A 507 3.71 -7.67 -36.24
N PHE A 508 4.09 -6.50 -36.77
CA PHE A 508 3.19 -5.65 -37.55
C PHE A 508 2.65 -6.37 -38.78
N THR A 509 3.54 -7.03 -39.54
CA THR A 509 3.14 -7.79 -40.73
C THR A 509 2.09 -8.85 -40.38
N PHE A 510 2.30 -9.58 -39.29
CA PHE A 510 1.35 -10.59 -38.82
C PHE A 510 0.00 -9.98 -38.39
N LEU A 511 0.01 -8.89 -37.62
CA LEU A 511 -1.21 -8.20 -37.17
C LEU A 511 -2.01 -7.62 -38.35
N THR A 512 -1.33 -7.02 -39.33
CA THR A 512 -1.97 -6.49 -40.55
C THR A 512 -2.56 -7.60 -41.42
N GLN A 513 -1.93 -8.78 -41.48
CA GLN A 513 -2.50 -9.94 -42.17
C GLN A 513 -3.83 -10.40 -41.54
N ILE A 514 -3.93 -10.40 -40.22
CA ILE A 514 -5.18 -10.72 -39.50
C ILE A 514 -6.28 -9.69 -39.87
N LEU A 515 -5.94 -8.40 -39.90
CA LEU A 515 -6.88 -7.33 -40.27
C LEU A 515 -7.37 -7.41 -41.71
N SER A 516 -6.55 -7.96 -42.61
CA SER A 516 -6.86 -8.16 -44.02
C SER A 516 -7.70 -9.42 -44.30
N ALA A 517 -7.92 -10.27 -43.30
CA ALA A 517 -8.66 -11.53 -43.48
C ALA A 517 -10.13 -11.28 -43.86
N LYS A 518 -10.59 -11.98 -44.90
CA LYS A 518 -11.99 -11.94 -45.36
C LYS A 518 -12.80 -13.08 -44.71
N PRO A 519 -13.92 -12.77 -44.04
CA PRO A 519 -14.74 -13.79 -43.40
C PRO A 519 -15.47 -14.67 -44.43
N SER A 520 -15.57 -15.96 -44.14
CA SER A 520 -16.53 -16.87 -44.78
C SER A 520 -17.83 -16.92 -43.97
N LEU A 521 -18.89 -17.51 -44.52
CA LEU A 521 -20.18 -17.65 -43.82
C LEU A 521 -20.06 -18.38 -42.47
N LEU A 522 -19.09 -19.30 -42.33
CA LEU A 522 -18.87 -20.08 -41.10
C LEU A 522 -17.79 -19.48 -40.17
N SER A 523 -16.94 -18.57 -40.68
CA SER A 523 -15.84 -17.99 -39.90
C SER A 523 -16.05 -16.53 -39.48
N LYS A 524 -17.22 -15.95 -39.74
CA LYS A 524 -17.51 -14.52 -39.51
C LYS A 524 -17.20 -14.07 -38.07
N LYS A 525 -17.66 -14.81 -37.06
CA LYS A 525 -17.41 -14.49 -35.65
C LYS A 525 -15.92 -14.57 -35.32
N LYS A 526 -15.27 -15.68 -35.68
CA LYS A 526 -13.84 -15.89 -35.43
C LYS A 526 -12.98 -14.79 -36.06
N VAL A 527 -13.21 -14.47 -37.33
CA VAL A 527 -12.46 -13.41 -38.03
C VAL A 527 -12.68 -12.06 -37.37
N MET A 528 -13.87 -11.77 -36.85
CA MET A 528 -14.14 -10.54 -36.11
C MET A 528 -13.35 -10.51 -34.79
N ASP A 529 -13.42 -11.59 -34.00
CA ASP A 529 -12.68 -11.71 -32.74
C ASP A 529 -11.15 -11.59 -32.95
N ASP A 530 -10.61 -12.23 -34.01
CA ASP A 530 -9.20 -12.16 -34.38
C ASP A 530 -8.78 -10.73 -34.78
N LYS A 531 -9.65 -10.01 -35.50
CA LYS A 531 -9.42 -8.59 -35.83
C LYS A 531 -9.38 -7.72 -34.59
N LEU A 532 -10.27 -7.93 -33.63
CA LEU A 532 -10.29 -7.14 -32.39
C LEU A 532 -9.00 -7.32 -31.57
N VAL A 533 -8.50 -8.54 -31.42
CA VAL A 533 -7.23 -8.77 -30.72
C VAL A 533 -6.02 -8.27 -31.52
N ALA A 534 -6.09 -8.26 -32.86
CA ALA A 534 -5.04 -7.64 -33.68
C ALA A 534 -4.96 -6.11 -33.47
N ILE A 535 -6.10 -5.45 -33.27
CA ILE A 535 -6.14 -4.03 -32.88
C ILE A 535 -5.48 -3.81 -31.52
N LEU A 536 -5.74 -4.69 -30.54
CA LEU A 536 -5.05 -4.63 -29.24
C LEU A 536 -3.55 -4.81 -29.37
N GLY A 537 -3.11 -5.72 -30.24
CA GLY A 537 -1.70 -5.87 -30.58
C GLY A 537 -1.10 -4.58 -31.13
N LEU A 538 -1.73 -3.97 -32.13
CA LEU A 538 -1.24 -2.69 -32.66
C LEU A 538 -1.23 -1.59 -31.58
N ALA A 539 -2.25 -1.53 -30.72
CA ALA A 539 -2.31 -0.57 -29.61
C ALA A 539 -1.13 -0.77 -28.63
N GLY A 540 -0.81 -2.02 -28.29
CA GLY A 540 0.28 -2.37 -27.37
C GLY A 540 1.68 -1.98 -27.85
N ALA A 541 1.86 -1.76 -29.16
CA ALA A 541 3.13 -1.28 -29.72
C ALA A 541 3.46 0.18 -29.35
N CYS A 542 2.45 0.98 -29.02
CA CYS A 542 2.58 2.38 -28.56
C CYS A 542 3.57 3.23 -29.37
N ASN A 543 3.57 3.13 -30.71
CA ASN A 543 4.50 3.89 -31.56
C ASN A 543 3.85 4.44 -32.84
N ILE A 544 4.56 5.33 -33.53
CA ILE A 544 4.07 6.04 -34.73
C ILE A 544 3.70 5.07 -35.86
N HIS A 545 4.47 3.99 -36.04
CA HIS A 545 4.17 3.00 -37.07
C HIS A 545 2.83 2.31 -36.78
N ALA A 546 2.60 1.89 -35.55
CA ALA A 546 1.34 1.31 -35.11
C ALA A 546 0.16 2.27 -35.29
N TYR A 547 0.34 3.54 -34.95
CA TYR A 547 -0.67 4.59 -35.17
C TYR A 547 -1.06 4.70 -36.64
N LYS A 548 -0.09 4.71 -37.57
CA LYS A 548 -0.37 4.75 -39.02
C LYS A 548 -1.09 3.51 -39.53
N VAL A 549 -0.75 2.33 -39.02
CA VAL A 549 -1.47 1.09 -39.37
C VAL A 549 -2.92 1.17 -38.88
N LEU A 550 -3.15 1.61 -37.65
CA LEU A 550 -4.50 1.80 -37.10
C LEU A 550 -5.30 2.86 -37.88
N GLN A 551 -4.66 3.96 -38.29
CA GLN A 551 -5.27 4.96 -39.16
C GLN A 551 -5.76 4.35 -40.48
N GLY A 552 -4.94 3.53 -41.13
CA GLY A 552 -5.32 2.81 -42.34
C GLY A 552 -6.54 1.89 -42.13
N VAL A 553 -6.67 1.26 -40.96
CA VAL A 553 -7.87 0.47 -40.61
C VAL A 553 -9.11 1.35 -40.49
N VAL A 554 -8.99 2.53 -39.87
CA VAL A 554 -10.11 3.47 -39.70
C VAL A 554 -10.58 4.05 -41.04
N GLU A 555 -9.66 4.26 -41.99
CA GLU A 555 -9.95 4.75 -43.34
C GLU A 555 -10.56 3.68 -44.25
N ASP A 556 -10.32 2.39 -43.98
CA ASP A 556 -10.92 1.27 -44.70
C ASP A 556 -12.39 1.04 -44.30
N LYS A 557 -13.30 1.72 -45.01
CA LYS A 557 -14.76 1.60 -44.82
C LYS A 557 -15.32 0.19 -45.06
N SER A 558 -14.53 -0.75 -45.58
CA SER A 558 -14.97 -2.15 -45.72
C SER A 558 -14.87 -2.96 -44.43
N GLN A 559 -14.22 -2.42 -43.39
CA GLN A 559 -14.10 -3.06 -42.09
C GLN A 559 -15.43 -3.02 -41.30
N PRO A 560 -15.70 -4.02 -40.44
CA PRO A 560 -16.84 -4.00 -39.53
C PRO A 560 -16.83 -2.80 -38.58
N VAL A 561 -18.00 -2.32 -38.18
CA VAL A 561 -18.17 -1.15 -37.30
C VAL A 561 -17.47 -1.35 -35.95
N GLU A 562 -17.51 -2.56 -35.42
CA GLU A 562 -16.85 -2.95 -34.17
C GLU A 562 -15.32 -2.81 -34.29
N VAL A 563 -14.74 -3.22 -35.42
CA VAL A 563 -13.30 -3.09 -35.69
C VAL A 563 -12.91 -1.63 -35.87
N LEU A 564 -13.70 -0.85 -36.59
CA LEU A 564 -13.49 0.60 -36.75
C LEU A 564 -13.53 1.33 -35.40
N THR A 565 -14.47 0.96 -34.54
CA THR A 565 -14.63 1.55 -33.20
C THR A 565 -13.44 1.21 -32.31
N ALA A 566 -13.01 -0.06 -32.30
CA ALA A 566 -11.83 -0.51 -31.58
C ALA A 566 -10.56 0.20 -32.09
N ALA A 567 -10.40 0.32 -33.41
CA ALA A 567 -9.25 0.98 -34.02
C ALA A 567 -9.17 2.46 -33.64
N ARG A 568 -10.30 3.20 -33.63
CA ARG A 568 -10.35 4.60 -33.17
C ARG A 568 -9.95 4.74 -31.71
N LYS A 569 -10.45 3.85 -30.83
CA LYS A 569 -10.09 3.82 -29.42
C LYS A 569 -8.58 3.57 -29.25
N ALA A 570 -8.04 2.58 -29.96
CA ALA A 570 -6.62 2.27 -29.96
C ALA A 570 -5.74 3.43 -30.48
N MET A 571 -6.18 4.13 -31.53
CA MET A 571 -5.49 5.34 -32.03
C MET A 571 -5.47 6.45 -30.98
N TYR A 572 -6.60 6.69 -30.31
CA TYR A 572 -6.68 7.70 -29.25
C TYR A 572 -5.73 7.37 -28.10
N GLN A 573 -5.73 6.11 -27.63
CA GLN A 573 -4.82 5.65 -26.59
C GLN A 573 -3.35 5.76 -27.01
N THR A 574 -3.02 5.37 -28.23
CA THR A 574 -1.66 5.47 -28.79
C THR A 574 -1.22 6.94 -28.92
N LYS A 575 -2.11 7.83 -29.38
CA LYS A 575 -1.85 9.27 -29.50
C LYS A 575 -1.61 9.89 -28.12
N LYS A 576 -2.45 9.58 -27.13
CA LYS A 576 -2.30 10.04 -25.74
C LYS A 576 -0.96 9.57 -25.14
N ALA A 577 -0.59 8.30 -25.37
CA ALA A 577 0.68 7.76 -24.89
C ALA A 577 1.91 8.42 -25.54
N LEU A 578 1.82 8.79 -26.82
CA LEU A 578 2.92 9.40 -27.57
C LEU A 578 3.08 10.91 -27.35
N PHE A 579 1.97 11.63 -27.14
CA PHE A 579 1.94 13.10 -27.22
C PHE A 579 1.32 13.79 -25.99
N GLY A 580 0.85 13.03 -24.99
CA GLY A 580 0.14 13.56 -23.83
C GLY A 580 -1.25 14.13 -24.17
N ASP A 581 -1.90 14.77 -23.21
CA ASP A 581 -3.26 15.35 -23.38
C ASP A 581 -3.28 16.66 -24.20
N ALA A 582 -2.12 17.15 -24.63
CA ALA A 582 -1.95 18.46 -25.30
C ALA A 582 -1.93 18.41 -26.84
N ALA A 583 -2.41 17.34 -27.48
CA ALA A 583 -2.45 17.29 -28.93
C ALA A 583 -3.67 18.08 -29.47
N PRO A 584 -3.50 18.98 -30.46
CA PRO A 584 -4.63 19.71 -31.03
C PRO A 584 -5.68 18.75 -31.57
N VAL A 585 -6.94 19.14 -31.39
CA VAL A 585 -8.05 18.60 -32.16
C VAL A 585 -7.75 18.94 -33.61
N GLU A 586 -7.43 17.95 -34.44
CA GLU A 586 -7.47 18.15 -35.89
C GLU A 586 -8.94 18.45 -36.23
N GLU A 587 -9.19 19.71 -36.62
CA GLU A 587 -10.48 20.17 -37.12
C GLU A 587 -10.92 19.28 -38.29
N ALA A 588 -12.13 18.75 -38.19
CA ALA A 588 -12.82 18.02 -39.25
C ALA A 588 -13.72 18.97 -40.05
#